data_AF-A0A1G6HA32-F1
#
_entry.id   AF-A0A1G6HA32-F1
#
_cell.length_a   1.000
_cell.length_b   1.000
_cell.length_c   1.000
_cell.angle_alpha   90.00
_cell.angle_beta   90.00
_cell.angle_gamma   90.00
#
_symmetry.space_group_name_H-M   'P 1'
#
loop_
_entity.id
_entity.type
_entity.pdbx_description
1 polymer ?
#
loop_
_entity_poly.entity_id
_entity_poly.type
_entity_poly.pdbx_seq_one_letter_code
_entity_poly.pdbx_strand_id
1 'polypeptide(L)' 'MSMHLQDWFYLNPWGLWLTAVVLALVIELLQRDRRGLACAGACAVGAVVAALAPGVWWLPVVAALVALGTAWALLRPVHA' A
#
# COMPACT_ATOMS: atom_id res chain seq x y z
N MET A 1 -8.74 9.05 29.52
CA MET A 1 -8.42 7.76 28.88
C MET A 1 -7.28 8.03 27.90
N SER A 2 -6.09 7.49 28.12
CA SER A 2 -4.98 7.59 27.17
C SER A 2 -5.18 6.53 26.09
N MET A 3 -5.36 6.94 24.83
CA MET A 3 -5.44 6.02 23.71
C MET A 3 -4.02 5.63 23.29
N HIS A 4 -3.68 4.34 23.36
CA HIS A 4 -2.39 3.89 22.85
C HIS A 4 -2.41 3.84 21.32
N LEU A 5 -1.25 4.06 20.70
CA LEU A 5 -1.09 4.07 19.25
C LEU A 5 -1.48 2.70 18.63
N GLN A 6 -1.24 1.62 19.37
CA GLN A 6 -1.65 0.26 19.01
C GLN A 6 -3.19 0.11 18.96
N ASP A 7 -3.91 0.69 19.92
CA ASP A 7 -5.38 0.67 19.94
C ASP A 7 -5.95 1.42 18.73
N TRP A 8 -5.30 2.53 18.36
CA TRP A 8 -5.70 3.30 17.18
C TRP A 8 -5.50 2.51 15.88
N PHE A 9 -4.38 1.81 15.72
CA PHE A 9 -4.13 0.97 14.54
C PHE A 9 -5.05 -0.24 14.45
N TYR A 10 -5.43 -0.81 15.60
CA TYR A 10 -6.42 -1.88 15.63
C TYR A 10 -7.78 -1.41 15.07
N LEU A 11 -8.16 -0.17 15.39
CA LEU A 11 -9.40 0.43 14.87
C LEU A 11 -9.25 0.99 13.44
N ASN A 12 -8.03 1.37 13.05
CA ASN A 12 -7.74 2.03 11.77
C ASN A 12 -6.61 1.31 11.02
N PRO A 13 -6.85 0.08 10.54
CA PRO A 13 -5.82 -0.71 9.85
C PRO A 13 -5.32 -0.05 8.56
N TRP A 14 -6.14 0.78 7.92
CA TRP A 14 -5.79 1.58 6.74
C TRP A 14 -4.66 2.59 7.01
N GLY A 15 -4.47 3.02 8.26
CA GLY A 15 -3.43 3.98 8.63
C GLY A 15 -2.02 3.45 8.35
N LEU A 16 -1.77 2.16 8.63
CA LEU A 16 -0.49 1.50 8.36
C LEU A 16 -0.19 1.46 6.86
N TRP A 17 -1.22 1.21 6.05
CA TRP A 17 -1.10 1.21 4.60
C TRP A 17 -0.80 2.61 4.05
N LEU A 18 -1.45 3.65 4.57
CA LEU A 18 -1.15 5.03 4.18
C LEU A 18 0.29 5.43 4.55
N THR A 19 0.81 5.02 5.71
CA THR A 19 2.23 5.23 6.01
C THR A 19 3.14 4.54 5.00
N ALA A 20 2.80 3.33 4.55
CA ALA A 20 3.54 2.65 3.49
C ALA A 20 3.46 3.39 2.14
N VAL A 21 2.31 3.98 1.81
CA VAL A 21 2.16 4.85 0.61
C VAL A 21 3.12 6.03 0.70
N VAL A 22 3.11 6.75 1.82
CA VAL A 22 3.98 7.94 2.00
C VAL A 22 5.45 7.54 1.92
N LEU A 23 5.86 6.46 2.58
CA LEU A 23 7.24 5.97 2.52
C LEU A 23 7.64 5.57 1.09
N ALA A 24 6.77 4.88 0.36
CA ALA A 24 7.03 4.51 -1.04
C ALA A 24 7.18 5.74 -1.94
N LEU A 25 6.36 6.77 -1.74
CA LEU A 25 6.48 8.05 -2.46
C LEU A 25 7.75 8.81 -2.08
N VAL A 26 8.17 8.79 -0.82
CA VAL A 26 9.45 9.39 -0.39
C VAL A 26 10.63 8.66 -1.04
N ILE A 27 10.61 7.33 -1.08
CA ILE A 27 11.63 6.53 -1.75
C ILE A 27 11.65 6.84 -3.25
N GLU A 28 10.48 6.95 -3.88
CA GLU A 28 10.35 7.33 -5.28
C GLU A 28 10.96 8.70 -5.56
N LEU A 29 10.66 9.70 -4.73
CA LEU A 29 11.19 11.05 -4.87
C LEU A 29 12.73 11.09 -4.78
N LEU A 30 13.30 10.27 -3.89
CA LEU A 30 14.75 10.19 -3.69
C LEU A 30 15.47 9.41 -4.80
N GLN A 31 14.87 8.34 -5.31
CA GLN A 31 15.50 7.45 -6.30
C GLN A 31 15.12 7.77 -7.75
N ARG A 32 14.06 8.57 -7.97
CA ARG A 32 13.42 8.81 -9.28
C ARG A 32 13.06 7.52 -10.04
N ASP A 33 12.84 6.42 -9.31
CA ASP A 33 12.46 5.14 -9.89
C ASP A 33 10.93 4.98 -9.89
N ARG A 34 10.34 4.81 -11.07
CA ARG A 34 8.90 4.58 -11.28
C ARG A 34 8.38 3.33 -10.56
N ARG A 35 9.25 2.40 -10.16
CA ARG A 35 8.87 1.26 -9.30
C ARG A 35 8.33 1.72 -7.95
N GLY A 36 8.79 2.85 -7.44
CA GLY A 36 8.26 3.45 -6.20
C GLY A 36 6.79 3.85 -6.33
N LEU A 37 6.37 4.38 -7.49
CA LEU A 37 4.96 4.69 -7.78
C LEU A 37 4.10 3.42 -7.82
N ALA A 38 4.61 2.33 -8.39
CA ALA A 38 3.88 1.05 -8.41
C ALA A 38 3.65 0.50 -7.00
N CYS A 39 4.67 0.56 -6.14
CA CYS A 39 4.55 0.20 -4.73
C CYS A 39 3.57 1.12 -3.98
N ALA A 40 3.67 2.44 -4.19
CA ALA A 40 2.76 3.41 -3.57
C ALA A 40 1.30 3.15 -3.98
N GLY A 41 1.05 2.90 -5.27
CA GLY A 41 -0.27 2.54 -5.78
C GLY A 41 -0.81 1.25 -5.19
N ALA A 42 0.01 0.20 -5.12
CA ALA A 42 -0.36 -1.07 -4.50
C ALA A 42 -0.74 -0.91 -3.01
N CYS A 43 0.06 -0.14 -2.26
CA CYS A 43 -0.23 0.18 -0.87
C CYS A 43 -1.51 1.01 -0.71
N ALA A 44 -1.78 1.92 -1.65
CA ALA A 44 -3.01 2.72 -1.63
C ALA A 44 -4.25 1.85 -1.84
N VAL A 45 -4.19 0.87 -2.75
CA VAL A 45 -5.25 -0.13 -2.93
C VAL A 45 -5.45 -0.92 -1.63
N GLY A 46 -4.38 -1.37 -0.99
CA GLY A 46 -4.44 -2.02 0.32
C GLY A 46 -5.10 -1.15 1.39
N ALA A 47 -4.81 0.16 1.42
CA ALA A 47 -5.43 1.11 2.34
C ALA A 47 -6.95 1.22 2.13
N VAL A 48 -7.39 1.34 0.88
CA VAL A 48 -8.83 1.40 0.54
C VAL A 48 -9.52 0.11 0.96
N VAL A 49 -8.93 -1.04 0.68
CA VAL A 49 -9.49 -2.35 1.03
C VAL A 49 -9.55 -2.53 2.55
N ALA A 50 -8.52 -2.10 3.29
CA ALA A 50 -8.51 -2.11 4.75
C ALA A 50 -9.56 -1.17 5.37
N ALA A 51 -9.89 -0.06 4.70
CA ALA A 51 -10.95 0.85 5.14
C ALA A 51 -12.35 0.24 4.91
N LEU A 52 -12.54 -0.52 3.84
CA LEU A 52 -13.83 -1.14 3.49
C LEU A 52 -14.09 -2.45 4.27
N ALA A 53 -13.04 -3.22 4.55
CA ALA A 53 -13.13 -4.52 5.22
C ALA A 53 -12.11 -4.65 6.37
N PRO A 54 -12.20 -3.81 7.42
CA PRO A 54 -11.20 -3.75 8.49
C PRO A 54 -11.07 -5.06 9.29
N GLY A 55 -12.12 -5.88 9.31
CA GLY A 55 -12.12 -7.18 10.01
C GLY A 55 -11.39 -8.31 9.28
N VAL A 56 -11.00 -8.13 8.01
CA VAL A 56 -10.41 -9.19 7.19
C VAL A 56 -8.95 -8.86 6.88
N TRP A 57 -8.05 -9.16 7.82
CA TRP A 57 -6.63 -8.73 7.77
C TRP A 57 -5.86 -9.23 6.54
N TRP A 58 -6.23 -10.36 5.95
CA TRP A 58 -5.53 -10.93 4.80
C TRP A 58 -5.95 -10.29 3.46
N LEU A 59 -7.15 -9.72 3.39
CA LEU A 59 -7.73 -9.20 2.15
C LEU A 59 -6.99 -7.95 1.61
N PRO A 60 -6.62 -6.95 2.43
CA PRO A 60 -5.76 -5.84 2.00
C PRO A 60 -4.41 -6.29 1.44
N VAL A 61 -3.81 -7.32 2.05
CA VAL A 61 -2.52 -7.87 1.63
C VAL A 61 -2.63 -8.50 0.25
N VAL A 62 -3.65 -9.34 0.03
CA VAL A 62 -3.89 -9.96 -1.27
C VAL A 62 -4.17 -8.89 -2.34
N ALA A 63 -5.01 -7.90 -2.04
CA ALA A 63 -5.32 -6.82 -2.96
C ALA A 63 -4.07 -6.02 -3.36
N ALA A 64 -3.22 -5.68 -2.40
CA ALA A 64 -1.98 -4.97 -2.66
C ALA A 64 -0.99 -5.80 -3.51
N LEU A 65 -0.85 -7.10 -3.23
CA LEU A 65 0.01 -7.98 -4.04
C LEU A 65 -0.48 -8.11 -5.48
N VAL A 66 -1.80 -8.25 -5.69
CA VAL A 66 -2.40 -8.27 -7.03
C VAL A 66 -2.17 -6.94 -7.74
N ALA A 67 -2.42 -5.82 -7.07
CA ALA A 67 -2.20 -4.47 -7.63
C ALA A 67 -0.71 -4.22 -7.98
N LEU A 68 0.21 -4.70 -7.14
CA LEU A 68 1.63 -4.61 -7.42
C LEU A 68 2.02 -5.47 -8.63
N GLY A 69 1.51 -6.70 -8.69
CA GLY A 69 1.75 -7.63 -9.79
C GLY A 69 1.25 -7.11 -11.13
N THR A 70 0.06 -6.51 -11.16
CA THR A 70 -0.50 -5.88 -12.37
C THR A 70 0.31 -4.65 -12.78
N ALA A 71 0.65 -3.77 -11.83
CA ALA A 71 1.51 -2.61 -12.10
C ALA A 71 2.88 -3.04 -12.65
N TRP A 72 3.48 -4.09 -12.08
CA TRP A 72 4.74 -4.62 -12.56
C TRP A 72 4.62 -5.22 -13.96
N ALA A 73 3.57 -5.98 -14.24
CA ALA A 73 3.32 -6.55 -15.56
C ALA A 73 3.17 -5.47 -16.65
N LEU A 74 2.47 -4.38 -16.33
CA LEU A 74 2.27 -3.23 -17.23
C LEU A 74 3.55 -2.42 -17.45
N LEU A 75 4.42 -2.33 -16.43
CA LEU A 75 5.69 -1.61 -16.49
C LEU A 75 6.84 -2.46 -17.07
N ARG A 76 6.63 -3.75 -17.38
CA ARG A 76 7.68 -4.56 -18.02
C ARG A 76 7.99 -3.94 -19.39
N PRO A 77 9.28 -3.65 -19.68
CA PRO A 77 9.67 -3.28 -21.03
C PRO A 77 9.33 -4.45 -21.95
N VAL A 78 8.45 -4.21 -22.91
CA VAL A 78 8.27 -5.07 -24.08
C VAL A 78 9.63 -5.08 -24.77
N HIS A 79 10.38 -6.17 -24.62
CA HIS A 79 11.57 -6.39 -25.42
C HIS A 79 11.04 -6.66 -26.84
N ALA A 80 10.92 -5.59 -27.62
CA ALA A 80 10.69 -5.63 -29.06
C ALA A 80 12.03 -5.72 -29.79
#